data_AF-A0ABD0QBV7-F1
#
_entry.id   AF-A0ABD0QBV7-F1
#
_cell.length_a   1.000
_cell.length_b   1.000
_cell.length_c   1.000
_cell.angle_alpha   90.00
_cell.angle_beta   90.00
_cell.angle_gamma   90.00
#
_symmetry.space_group_name_H-M   'P 1'
#
loop_
_entity.id
_entity.type
_entity.pdbx_description
1 polymer ?
#
loop_
_entity_poly.entity_id
_entity_poly.type
_entity_poly.pdbx_seq_one_letter_code
_entity_poly.pdbx_strand_id
1 'polypeptide(L)'
;EEIEPAVFQMCGETPKDLSEAREKINSIILLEHVTIPIHDPAIAHFTREDGETLNAMQRELTVSVRLEKKGHDSVITLEGLTKDVEIADSRIQDMIRKVKKNQNRRSDAFMVSRTIKWQYQESGSIQNFDILTNYDLEQAYRKRQASVRIKINNDEYEADLVRKVASKGK
;
A
#
# COMPACT_ATOMS: atom_id res chain seq x y z
N GLU A 1 16.66 -10.24 -2.84
CA GLU A 1 17.06 -11.60 -2.41
C GLU A 1 17.22 -12.39 -3.71
N GLU A 2 18.27 -13.20 -3.87
CA GLU A 2 18.40 -14.03 -5.08
C GLU A 2 17.56 -15.29 -4.90
N ILE A 3 16.72 -15.61 -5.90
CA ILE A 3 15.88 -16.80 -5.87
C ILE A 3 16.75 -18.00 -6.24
N GLU A 4 16.80 -19.02 -5.39
CA GLU A 4 17.56 -20.24 -5.67
C GLU A 4 17.00 -20.94 -6.94
N PRO A 5 17.88 -21.44 -7.84
CA PRO A 5 17.44 -22.04 -9.08
C PRO A 5 16.78 -23.41 -8.84
N ALA A 6 15.65 -23.65 -9.51
CA ALA A 6 15.04 -24.97 -9.55
C ALA A 6 15.85 -25.92 -10.45
N VAL A 7 16.18 -27.10 -9.94
CA VAL A 7 16.93 -28.14 -10.67
C VAL A 7 15.98 -29.25 -11.11
N PHE A 8 15.88 -29.46 -12.42
CA PHE A 8 15.11 -30.54 -13.02
C PHE A 8 16.03 -31.70 -13.41
N GLN A 9 15.76 -32.90 -12.89
CA GLN A 9 16.38 -34.14 -13.34
C GLN A 9 15.39 -34.91 -14.22
N MET A 10 15.85 -35.38 -15.38
CA MET A 10 15.00 -36.01 -16.39
C MET A 10 15.50 -37.42 -16.71
N CYS A 11 14.58 -38.37 -16.77
CA CYS A 11 14.82 -39.75 -17.21
C CYS A 11 13.81 -40.08 -18.32
N GLY A 12 14.26 -40.77 -19.37
CA GLY A 12 13.43 -41.12 -20.52
C GLY A 12 13.96 -42.34 -21.24
N GLU A 13 13.12 -42.97 -22.06
CA GLU A 13 13.45 -44.21 -22.78
C GLU A 13 14.47 -43.94 -23.90
N THR A 14 14.36 -42.79 -24.57
CA THR A 14 15.29 -42.39 -25.64
C THR A 14 15.82 -40.96 -25.45
N PRO A 15 16.98 -40.63 -26.04
CA PRO A 15 17.47 -39.25 -26.09
C PRO A 15 16.50 -38.27 -26.75
N LYS A 16 15.66 -38.76 -27.68
CA LYS A 16 14.66 -37.94 -28.37
C LYS A 16 13.56 -37.49 -27.40
N ASP A 17 13.05 -38.40 -26.56
CA ASP A 17 12.03 -38.08 -25.55
C ASP A 17 12.54 -37.03 -24.55
N LEU A 18 13.82 -37.15 -24.15
CA LEU A 18 14.47 -36.16 -23.29
C LEU A 18 14.58 -34.78 -23.95
N SER A 19 14.90 -34.74 -25.25
CA SER A 19 14.98 -33.49 -26.01
C SER A 19 13.62 -32.81 -26.12
N GLU A 20 12.58 -33.55 -26.51
CA GLU A 20 11.22 -33.01 -26.67
C GLU A 20 10.65 -32.51 -25.33
N ALA A 21 10.85 -33.27 -24.24
CA ALA A 21 10.42 -32.84 -22.91
C ALA A 21 11.17 -31.58 -22.44
N ARG A 22 12.48 -31.47 -22.73
CA ARG A 22 13.29 -30.29 -22.38
C ARG A 22 12.81 -29.06 -23.15
N GLU A 23 12.58 -29.18 -24.45
CA GLU A 23 12.02 -28.10 -25.28
C GLU A 23 10.65 -27.67 -24.76
N LYS A 24 9.80 -28.63 -24.38
CA LYS A 24 8.47 -28.32 -23.84
C LYS A 24 8.55 -27.56 -22.52
N ILE A 25 9.36 -28.00 -21.57
CA ILE A 25 9.57 -27.32 -20.29
C ILE A 25 10.09 -25.89 -20.54
N ASN A 26 11.12 -25.72 -21.37
CA ASN A 26 11.65 -24.41 -21.71
C ASN A 26 10.59 -23.51 -22.36
N SER A 27 9.77 -24.06 -23.26
CA SER A 27 8.69 -23.29 -23.90
C SER A 27 7.67 -22.79 -22.89
N ILE A 28 7.30 -23.61 -21.89
CA ILE A 28 6.35 -23.23 -20.85
C ILE A 28 6.95 -22.18 -19.92
N ILE A 29 8.21 -22.36 -19.51
CA ILE A 29 8.92 -21.38 -18.67
C ILE A 29 8.99 -20.01 -19.38
N LEU A 30 9.38 -19.99 -20.65
CA LEU A 30 9.47 -18.74 -21.42
C LEU A 30 8.10 -18.08 -21.66
N LEU A 31 7.04 -18.86 -21.76
CA LEU A 31 5.68 -18.34 -21.92
C LEU A 31 5.12 -17.78 -20.61
N GLU A 32 5.44 -18.41 -19.48
CA GLU A 32 4.90 -18.05 -18.17
C GLU A 32 5.76 -17.05 -17.40
N HIS A 33 7.03 -16.84 -17.77
CA HIS A 33 7.88 -15.86 -17.11
C HIS A 33 7.69 -14.49 -17.74
N VAL A 34 7.15 -13.54 -16.96
CA VAL A 34 6.85 -12.18 -17.40
C VAL A 34 7.62 -11.15 -16.60
N THR A 35 7.89 -10.01 -17.22
CA THR A 35 8.43 -8.82 -16.56
C THR A 35 7.53 -7.63 -16.87
N ILE A 36 7.00 -6.99 -15.84
CA ILE A 36 6.10 -5.84 -16.00
C ILE A 36 6.64 -4.61 -15.22
N PRO A 37 6.78 -3.46 -15.88
CA PRO A 37 7.09 -2.20 -15.21
C PRO A 37 5.81 -1.47 -14.78
N ILE A 38 5.75 -1.07 -13.51
CA ILE A 38 4.64 -0.28 -12.94
C ILE A 38 5.16 1.14 -12.69
N HIS A 39 4.77 2.06 -13.56
CA HIS A 39 5.13 3.48 -13.45
C HIS A 39 4.05 4.25 -12.70
N ASP A 40 4.43 4.91 -11.60
CA ASP A 40 3.54 5.84 -10.91
C ASP A 40 4.33 6.82 -10.03
N PRO A 41 4.11 8.14 -10.14
CA PRO A 41 4.78 9.12 -9.30
C PRO A 41 4.59 8.90 -7.79
N ALA A 42 3.47 8.31 -7.37
CA ALA A 42 3.21 8.04 -5.95
C ALA A 42 4.20 7.03 -5.34
N ILE A 43 4.87 6.22 -6.17
CA ILE A 43 5.92 5.27 -5.73
C ILE A 43 7.07 6.03 -5.06
N ALA A 44 7.36 7.27 -5.48
CA ALA A 44 8.37 8.11 -4.85
C ALA A 44 8.13 8.33 -3.34
N HIS A 45 6.86 8.23 -2.92
CA HIS A 45 6.42 8.48 -1.55
C HIS A 45 6.18 7.21 -0.74
N PHE A 46 6.53 6.03 -1.27
CA PHE A 46 6.51 4.80 -0.50
C PHE A 46 7.40 4.94 0.74
N THR A 47 6.88 4.52 1.87
CA THR A 47 7.57 4.54 3.15
C THR A 47 8.49 3.33 3.31
N ARG A 48 9.14 3.22 4.48
CA ARG A 48 9.87 2.01 4.86
C ARG A 48 8.94 0.80 5.02
N GLU A 49 7.77 1.00 5.64
CA GLU A 49 6.75 -0.04 5.84
C GLU A 49 6.21 -0.57 4.50
N ASP A 50 6.01 0.33 3.52
CA ASP A 50 5.66 -0.09 2.16
C ASP A 50 6.78 -0.95 1.54
N GLY A 51 8.05 -0.59 1.76
CA GLY A 51 9.19 -1.41 1.32
C GLY A 51 9.25 -2.78 1.98
N GLU A 52 8.95 -2.86 3.28
CA GLU A 52 8.85 -4.12 4.03
C GLU A 52 7.69 -4.98 3.50
N THR A 53 6.56 -4.35 3.12
CA THR A 53 5.43 -5.02 2.47
C THR A 53 5.81 -5.60 1.11
N LEU A 54 6.57 -4.86 0.28
CA LEU A 54 7.08 -5.36 -1.00
C LEU A 54 8.04 -6.55 -0.82
N ASN A 55 8.91 -6.50 0.19
CA ASN A 55 9.82 -7.60 0.51
C ASN A 55 9.07 -8.86 0.97
N ALA A 56 8.03 -8.70 1.80
CA ALA A 56 7.18 -9.81 2.22
C ALA A 56 6.46 -10.42 1.01
N MET A 57 5.93 -9.59 0.11
CA MET A 57 5.26 -10.02 -1.11
C MET A 57 6.18 -10.83 -2.05
N GLN A 58 7.44 -10.41 -2.20
CA GLN A 58 8.46 -11.13 -2.98
C GLN A 58 8.66 -12.57 -2.48
N ARG A 59 8.67 -12.78 -1.15
CA ARG A 59 8.80 -14.12 -0.55
C ARG A 59 7.52 -14.95 -0.66
N GLU A 60 6.38 -14.31 -0.49
CA GLU A 60 5.07 -14.98 -0.56
C GLU A 60 4.75 -15.47 -1.98
N LEU A 61 5.04 -14.65 -2.99
CA LEU A 61 4.64 -14.89 -4.38
C LEU A 61 5.81 -15.38 -5.26
N THR A 62 7.01 -15.58 -4.71
CA THR A 62 8.21 -15.98 -5.48
C THR A 62 8.48 -15.07 -6.70
N VAL A 63 8.20 -13.78 -6.54
CA VAL A 63 8.41 -12.75 -7.58
C VAL A 63 9.61 -11.88 -7.23
N SER A 64 10.39 -11.49 -8.22
CA SER A 64 11.37 -10.43 -8.06
C SER A 64 10.68 -9.07 -8.11
N VAL A 65 10.93 -8.25 -7.10
CA VAL A 65 10.41 -6.88 -7.01
C VAL A 65 11.61 -5.93 -6.95
N ARG A 66 11.74 -5.06 -7.96
CA ARG A 66 12.77 -4.00 -7.98
C ARG A 66 12.11 -2.64 -7.87
N LEU A 67 12.42 -1.90 -6.81
CA LEU A 67 11.87 -0.58 -6.52
C LEU A 67 12.88 0.52 -6.86
N GLU A 68 12.51 1.43 -7.76
CA GLU A 68 13.32 2.59 -8.14
C GLU A 68 12.54 3.88 -7.89
N LYS A 69 12.95 4.64 -6.86
CA LYS A 69 12.32 5.93 -6.53
C LYS A 69 13.05 7.06 -7.25
N LYS A 70 12.42 7.63 -8.28
CA LYS A 70 12.96 8.67 -9.16
C LYS A 70 11.99 9.85 -9.32
N GLY A 71 11.27 10.20 -8.25
CA GLY A 71 10.26 11.26 -8.30
C GLY A 71 9.13 10.88 -9.27
N HIS A 72 8.88 11.71 -10.28
CA HIS A 72 7.86 11.45 -11.30
C HIS A 72 8.11 10.18 -12.13
N ASP A 73 9.38 9.79 -12.31
CA ASP A 73 9.77 8.61 -13.10
C ASP A 73 9.94 7.35 -12.21
N SER A 74 9.35 7.35 -11.02
CA SER A 74 9.43 6.20 -10.12
C SER A 74 8.75 4.97 -10.72
N VAL A 75 9.37 3.81 -10.54
CA VAL A 75 8.93 2.54 -11.11
C VAL A 75 9.14 1.40 -10.14
N ILE A 76 8.22 0.44 -10.16
CA ILE A 76 8.43 -0.90 -9.60
C ILE A 76 8.45 -1.88 -10.77
N THR A 77 9.52 -2.67 -10.88
CA THR A 77 9.59 -3.76 -11.85
C THR A 77 9.27 -5.07 -11.14
N LEU A 78 8.25 -5.77 -11.65
CA LEU A 78 7.92 -7.13 -11.23
C LEU A 78 8.42 -8.12 -12.26
N GLU A 79 8.91 -9.25 -11.79
CA GLU A 79 9.38 -10.34 -12.64
C GLU A 79 9.09 -11.69 -11.96
N GLY A 80 8.57 -12.65 -12.72
CA GLY A 80 8.22 -13.97 -12.21
C GLY A 80 7.17 -14.67 -13.07
N LEU A 81 6.52 -15.69 -12.52
CA LEU A 81 5.44 -16.40 -13.22
C LEU A 81 4.21 -15.50 -13.36
N THR A 82 3.53 -15.56 -14.52
CA THR A 82 2.40 -14.70 -14.90
C THR A 82 1.38 -14.56 -13.78
N LYS A 83 0.93 -15.70 -13.24
CA LYS A 83 -0.07 -15.76 -12.17
C LYS A 83 0.36 -15.00 -10.91
N ASP A 84 1.60 -15.17 -10.48
CA ASP A 84 2.11 -14.54 -9.26
C ASP A 84 2.38 -13.04 -9.48
N VAL A 85 2.84 -12.69 -10.67
CA VAL A 85 3.04 -11.30 -11.09
C VAL A 85 1.71 -10.53 -11.16
N GLU A 86 0.63 -11.13 -11.66
CA GLU A 86 -0.71 -10.50 -11.68
C GLU A 86 -1.24 -10.20 -10.26
N ILE A 87 -1.02 -11.12 -9.32
CA ILE A 87 -1.39 -10.92 -7.92
C ILE A 87 -0.53 -9.81 -7.30
N ALA A 88 0.78 -9.81 -7.57
CA ALA A 88 1.70 -8.79 -7.08
C ALA A 88 1.37 -7.39 -7.63
N ASP A 89 1.07 -7.27 -8.93
CA ASP A 89 0.64 -6.01 -9.55
C ASP A 89 -0.61 -5.48 -8.87
N SER A 90 -1.64 -6.31 -8.72
CA SER A 90 -2.88 -5.92 -8.06
C SER A 90 -2.64 -5.35 -6.65
N ARG A 91 -1.78 -5.99 -5.85
CA ARG A 91 -1.41 -5.51 -4.52
C ARG A 91 -0.64 -4.19 -4.56
N ILE A 92 0.29 -4.03 -5.50
CA ILE A 92 1.06 -2.79 -5.68
C ILE A 92 0.15 -1.64 -6.12
N GLN A 93 -0.80 -1.88 -7.02
CA GLN A 93 -1.81 -0.88 -7.42
C GLN A 93 -2.61 -0.40 -6.20
N ASP A 94 -2.97 -1.30 -5.28
CA ASP A 94 -3.64 -0.92 -4.03
C ASP A 94 -2.75 -0.11 -3.09
N MET A 95 -1.47 -0.44 -2.98
CA MET A 95 -0.50 0.37 -2.23
C MET A 95 -0.39 1.78 -2.81
N ILE A 96 -0.25 1.90 -4.13
CA ILE A 96 -0.22 3.19 -4.85
C ILE A 96 -1.49 4.01 -4.55
N ARG A 97 -2.68 3.38 -4.65
CA ARG A 97 -3.96 4.04 -4.33
C ARG A 97 -4.00 4.55 -2.89
N LYS A 98 -3.51 3.76 -1.93
CA LYS A 98 -3.43 4.18 -0.51
C LYS A 98 -2.53 5.39 -0.33
N VAL A 99 -1.34 5.39 -0.96
CA VAL A 99 -0.41 6.52 -0.89
C VAL A 99 -1.04 7.78 -1.47
N LYS A 100 -1.64 7.71 -2.67
CA LYS A 100 -2.34 8.84 -3.30
C LYS A 100 -3.47 9.38 -2.42
N LYS A 101 -4.29 8.50 -1.86
CA LYS A 101 -5.39 8.88 -0.95
C LYS A 101 -4.86 9.62 0.28
N ASN A 102 -3.73 9.16 0.84
CA ASN A 102 -3.12 9.80 1.99
C ASN A 102 -2.53 11.19 1.65
N GLN A 103 -1.92 11.34 0.48
CA GLN A 103 -1.43 12.64 0.01
C GLN A 103 -2.57 13.63 -0.22
N ASN A 104 -3.64 13.20 -0.88
CA ASN A 104 -4.83 14.03 -1.09
C ASN A 104 -5.44 14.44 0.25
N ARG A 105 -5.61 13.49 1.19
CA ARG A 105 -6.11 13.80 2.54
C ARG A 105 -5.24 14.83 3.25
N ARG A 106 -3.91 14.73 3.15
CA ARG A 106 -2.99 15.74 3.75
C ARG A 106 -3.16 17.12 3.10
N SER A 107 -3.29 17.17 1.78
CA SER A 107 -3.50 18.42 1.04
C SER A 107 -4.84 19.07 1.43
N ASP A 108 -5.91 18.29 1.42
CA ASP A 108 -7.25 18.76 1.80
C ASP A 108 -7.29 19.22 3.26
N ALA A 109 -6.64 18.47 4.16
CA ALA A 109 -6.55 18.82 5.57
C ALA A 109 -5.81 20.14 5.80
N PHE A 110 -4.72 20.37 5.06
CA PHE A 110 -4.00 21.64 5.08
C PHE A 110 -4.89 22.80 4.60
N MET A 111 -5.69 22.60 3.55
CA MET A 111 -6.61 23.63 3.07
C MET A 111 -7.72 23.94 4.08
N VAL A 112 -8.31 22.91 4.69
CA VAL A 112 -9.36 23.07 5.71
C VAL A 112 -8.83 23.80 6.94
N SER A 113 -7.61 23.50 7.40
CA SER A 113 -7.03 24.10 8.62
C SER A 113 -6.79 25.61 8.51
N ARG A 114 -6.75 26.16 7.28
CA ARG A 114 -6.65 27.62 7.05
C ARG A 114 -7.93 28.37 7.38
N THR A 115 -9.08 27.69 7.33
CA THR A 115 -10.40 28.33 7.46
C THR A 115 -11.17 27.83 8.68
N ILE A 116 -10.95 26.57 9.08
CA ILE A 116 -11.73 25.91 10.13
C ILE A 116 -10.77 25.35 11.20
N LYS A 117 -11.09 25.64 12.46
CA LYS A 117 -10.35 25.17 13.63
C LYS A 117 -11.32 24.56 14.64
N TRP A 118 -11.36 23.24 14.67
CA TRP A 118 -11.98 22.46 15.73
C TRP A 118 -11.11 22.53 16.99
N GLN A 119 -11.77 22.64 18.14
CA GLN A 119 -11.14 22.79 19.44
C GLN A 119 -11.79 21.85 20.45
N TYR A 120 -11.04 21.45 21.47
CA TYR A 120 -11.56 20.73 22.62
C TYR A 120 -11.14 21.43 23.91
N GLN A 121 -11.91 21.20 24.97
CA GLN A 121 -11.59 21.69 26.30
C GLN A 121 -11.17 20.52 27.19
N GLU A 122 -10.00 20.63 27.80
CA GLU A 122 -9.46 19.66 28.75
C GLU A 122 -8.93 20.41 29.98
N SER A 123 -9.39 20.02 31.17
CA SER A 123 -8.98 20.64 32.44
C SER A 123 -9.11 22.17 32.47
N GLY A 124 -10.15 22.69 31.81
CA GLY A 124 -10.43 24.13 31.73
C GLY A 124 -9.70 24.86 30.59
N SER A 125 -8.69 24.25 29.95
CA SER A 125 -7.93 24.84 28.85
C SER A 125 -8.50 24.44 27.49
N ILE A 126 -8.53 25.38 26.54
CA ILE A 126 -8.96 25.14 25.15
C ILE A 126 -7.73 24.84 24.30
N GLN A 127 -7.76 23.73 23.58
CA GLN A 127 -6.69 23.26 22.70
C GLN A 127 -7.22 23.05 21.28
N ASN A 128 -6.38 23.33 20.29
CA ASN A 128 -6.68 23.03 18.90
C ASN A 128 -6.34 21.58 18.58
N PHE A 129 -7.13 20.94 17.74
CA PHE A 129 -6.75 19.65 17.16
C PHE A 129 -5.61 19.81 16.15
N ASP A 130 -4.83 18.73 15.93
CA ASP A 130 -3.90 18.67 14.81
C ASP A 130 -4.63 18.76 13.46
N ILE A 131 -3.89 19.07 12.40
CA ILE A 131 -4.43 19.34 11.06
C ILE A 131 -5.28 18.17 10.54
N LEU A 132 -4.88 16.91 10.79
CA LEU A 132 -5.59 15.74 10.28
C LEU A 132 -6.85 15.45 11.11
N THR A 133 -6.76 15.53 12.44
CA THR A 133 -7.93 15.36 13.30
C THR A 133 -8.97 16.45 13.07
N ASN A 134 -8.52 17.70 12.89
CA ASN A 134 -9.38 18.82 12.50
C ASN A 134 -10.13 18.56 11.19
N TYR A 135 -9.42 18.02 10.19
CA TYR A 135 -10.02 17.65 8.91
C TYR A 135 -11.06 16.54 9.06
N ASP A 136 -10.74 15.48 9.80
CA ASP A 136 -11.67 14.35 9.98
C ASP A 136 -12.95 14.77 10.73
N LEU A 137 -12.82 15.63 11.75
CA LEU A 137 -13.97 16.23 12.46
C LEU A 137 -14.83 17.06 11.51
N GLU A 138 -14.23 17.92 10.69
CA GLU A 138 -14.95 18.74 9.72
C GLU A 138 -15.68 17.89 8.68
N GLN A 139 -15.03 16.85 8.16
CA GLN A 139 -15.64 15.93 7.20
C GLN A 139 -16.81 15.17 7.82
N ALA A 140 -16.66 14.68 9.05
CA ALA A 140 -17.70 13.98 9.77
C ALA A 140 -18.91 14.88 10.04
N TYR A 141 -18.65 16.14 10.45
CA TYR A 141 -19.69 17.15 10.64
C TYR A 141 -20.45 17.44 9.35
N ARG A 142 -19.75 17.70 8.22
CA ARG A 142 -20.38 17.94 6.91
C ARG A 142 -21.23 16.77 6.43
N LYS A 143 -20.78 15.54 6.71
CA LYS A 143 -21.49 14.30 6.38
C LYS A 143 -22.61 13.96 7.35
N ARG A 144 -22.84 14.78 8.38
CA ARG A 144 -23.84 14.57 9.44
C ARG A 144 -23.65 13.22 10.14
N GLN A 145 -22.40 12.81 10.33
CA GLN A 145 -22.09 11.62 11.12
C GLN A 145 -22.39 11.89 12.60
N ALA A 146 -22.87 10.87 13.32
CA ALA A 146 -23.15 11.00 14.75
C ALA A 146 -21.85 11.08 15.57
N SER A 147 -20.87 10.24 15.23
CA SER A 147 -19.56 10.21 15.88
C SER A 147 -18.42 10.00 14.90
N VAL A 148 -17.20 10.34 15.34
CA VAL A 148 -15.95 10.10 14.63
C VAL A 148 -14.84 9.76 15.62
N ARG A 149 -13.96 8.83 15.26
CA ARG A 149 -12.78 8.50 16.06
C ARG A 149 -11.70 9.56 15.88
N ILE A 150 -11.17 10.07 16.99
CA ILE A 150 -10.14 11.09 17.03
C ILE A 150 -9.02 10.69 18.00
N LYS A 151 -7.88 11.39 17.93
CA LYS A 151 -6.80 11.24 18.89
C LYS A 151 -6.58 12.53 19.67
N ILE A 152 -6.49 12.41 20.99
CA ILE A 152 -6.11 13.49 21.90
C ILE A 152 -4.95 12.96 22.72
N ASN A 153 -3.80 13.65 22.73
CA ASN A 153 -2.60 13.21 23.43
C ASN A 153 -2.17 11.76 23.11
N ASN A 154 -2.33 11.35 21.85
CA ASN A 154 -2.07 10.00 21.33
C ASN A 154 -3.03 8.88 21.81
N ASP A 155 -3.98 9.21 22.68
CA ASP A 155 -5.06 8.32 23.10
C ASP A 155 -6.25 8.42 22.13
N GLU A 156 -6.91 7.29 21.87
CA GLU A 156 -8.10 7.24 21.01
C GLU A 156 -9.38 7.59 21.78
N TYR A 157 -10.21 8.42 21.17
CA TYR A 157 -11.53 8.81 21.67
C TYR A 157 -12.57 8.68 20.56
N GLU A 158 -13.80 8.41 20.96
CA GLU A 158 -14.97 8.60 20.11
C GLU A 158 -15.58 9.97 20.41
N ALA A 159 -15.56 10.87 19.42
CA ALA A 159 -16.17 12.19 19.50
C ALA A 159 -17.61 12.12 18.97
N ASP A 160 -18.58 12.33 19.85
CA ASP A 160 -19.98 12.53 19.50
C ASP A 160 -20.20 13.97 19.05
N LEU A 161 -20.52 14.16 17.77
CA LEU A 161 -20.68 15.46 17.13
C LEU A 161 -22.02 16.12 17.46
N VAL A 162 -23.00 15.34 17.93
CA VAL A 162 -24.32 15.84 18.34
C VAL A 162 -24.24 16.37 19.77
N ARG A 163 -23.70 15.56 20.67
CA ARG A 163 -23.55 15.89 22.10
C ARG A 163 -22.34 16.76 22.38
N LYS A 164 -21.40 16.86 21.42
CA LYS A 164 -20.15 17.62 21.51
C LYS A 164 -19.27 17.17 22.67
N VAL A 165 -19.18 15.85 22.87
CA VAL A 165 -18.36 15.22 23.91
C VAL A 165 -17.46 14.16 23.29
N ALA A 166 -16.26 13.99 23.83
CA ALA A 166 -15.36 12.92 23.47
C ALA A 166 -15.20 11.96 24.65
N SER A 167 -15.37 10.66 24.40
CA SER A 167 -15.19 9.61 25.42
C SER A 167 -14.20 8.56 24.93
N LYS A 168 -13.30 8.11 25.80
CA LYS A 168 -12.49 6.93 25.52
C LYS A 168 -13.42 5.73 25.29
N GLY A 169 -13.20 4.99 24.21
CA GLY A 169 -13.88 3.71 24.03
C GLY A 169 -13.63 2.82 25.24
N LYS A 170 -14.66 2.09 25.70
CA LYS A 170 -14.51 1.10 26.78
C LYS A 170 -13.50 0.02 26.40
#